data_AF-A0A6G3UTP3-F1
#
_entry.id   AF-A0A6G3UTP3-F1
#
_cell.length_a   1.000
_cell.length_b   1.000
_cell.length_c   1.000
_cell.angle_alpha   90.00
_cell.angle_beta   90.00
_cell.angle_gamma   90.00
#
_symmetry.space_group_name_H-M   'P 1'
#
loop_
_entity.id
_entity.type
_entity.pdbx_description
1 polymer ?
#
loop_
_entity_poly.entity_id
_entity_poly.type
_entity_poly.pdbx_seq_one_letter_code
_entity_poly.pdbx_strand_id
1 'polypeptide(L)'
;TGAGGGVGSAAIQLARHAGARVLGVASDAKKDFVESLGAEHIPSGPGLADRVRAAAPEGVDAVFDLVGGDTLREAAALVDPAALISAGGKPLVAELGGEPVRRARTAAVLDEVARLVVEGVLRTHVTRTVPLDRAGE
;
A
#
# COMPACT_ATOMS: atom_id res chain seq x y z
N THR A 1 3.82 0.62 1.79
CA THR A 1 4.48 1.78 1.15
C THR A 1 3.75 2.12 -0.14
N GLY A 2 4.01 3.28 -0.77
CA GLY A 2 3.32 3.67 -2.00
C GLY A 2 1.82 3.95 -1.79
N ALA A 3 1.45 4.40 -0.59
CA ALA A 3 0.07 4.51 -0.11
C ALA A 3 -0.79 5.45 -0.96
N GLY A 4 -0.22 6.54 -1.47
CA GLY A 4 -0.93 7.49 -2.32
C GLY A 4 -1.04 7.07 -3.80
N GLY A 5 -0.74 5.82 -4.15
CA GLY A 5 -0.90 5.27 -5.51
C GLY A 5 -2.23 4.54 -5.71
N GLY A 6 -2.51 4.09 -6.94
CA GLY A 6 -3.75 3.37 -7.25
C GLY A 6 -3.94 2.08 -6.43
N VAL A 7 -2.89 1.25 -6.32
CA VAL A 7 -2.94 0.03 -5.50
C VAL A 7 -2.88 0.36 -4.00
N GLY A 8 -2.08 1.34 -3.60
CA GLY A 8 -1.92 1.72 -2.18
C GLY A 8 -3.19 2.27 -1.56
N SER A 9 -3.93 3.10 -2.30
CA SER A 9 -5.21 3.66 -1.85
C SER A 9 -6.29 2.60 -1.67
N ALA A 10 -6.33 1.58 -2.53
CA ALA A 10 -7.19 0.42 -2.33
C ALA A 10 -6.76 -0.42 -1.11
N ALA A 11 -5.46 -0.67 -0.96
CA ALA A 11 -4.92 -1.42 0.18
C ALA A 11 -5.24 -0.77 1.53
N ILE A 12 -5.16 0.57 1.65
CA ILE A 12 -5.57 1.29 2.86
C ILE A 12 -7.02 1.00 3.20
N GLN A 13 -7.93 1.18 2.24
CA GLN A 13 -9.37 1.01 2.46
C GLN A 13 -9.70 -0.42 2.90
N LEU A 14 -9.10 -1.42 2.25
CA LEU A 14 -9.29 -2.83 2.60
C LEU A 14 -8.75 -3.17 3.99
N ALA A 15 -7.56 -2.67 4.34
CA ALA A 15 -6.97 -2.90 5.66
C ALA A 15 -7.79 -2.22 6.77
N ARG A 16 -8.28 -0.99 6.53
CA ARG A 16 -9.17 -0.29 7.45
C ARG A 16 -10.51 -1.02 7.62
N HIS A 17 -11.07 -1.55 6.54
CA HIS A 17 -12.28 -2.36 6.60
C HIS A 17 -12.09 -3.66 7.39
N ALA A 18 -10.90 -4.25 7.30
CA ALA A 18 -10.50 -5.40 8.13
C ALA A 18 -10.20 -5.05 9.60
N GLY A 19 -10.33 -3.78 10.00
CA GLY A 19 -10.11 -3.33 11.37
C GLY A 19 -8.66 -3.00 11.73
N ALA A 20 -7.74 -2.97 10.76
CA ALA A 20 -6.35 -2.66 11.00
C ALA A 20 -6.12 -1.15 11.22
N ARG A 21 -5.15 -0.80 12.07
CA ARG A 21 -4.50 0.53 12.04
C ARG A 21 -3.51 0.54 10.88
N VAL A 22 -3.54 1.59 10.06
CA VAL A 22 -2.74 1.65 8.83
C VAL A 22 -1.80 2.85 8.87
N LEU A 23 -0.50 2.60 8.72
CA LEU A 23 0.51 3.62 8.46
C LEU A 23 0.75 3.72 6.94
N GLY A 24 0.40 4.85 6.35
CA GLY A 24 0.44 5.10 4.91
C GLY A 24 1.68 5.88 4.49
N VAL A 25 2.69 5.19 3.95
CA VAL A 25 3.90 5.84 3.44
C VAL A 25 3.65 6.47 2.06
N ALA A 26 3.73 7.79 1.97
CA ALA A 26 3.57 8.56 0.74
C ALA A 26 4.32 9.91 0.82
N SER A 27 4.44 10.62 -0.32
CA SER A 27 4.96 12.00 -0.32
C SER A 27 4.06 12.94 0.47
N ASP A 28 4.62 14.05 0.98
CA ASP A 28 3.86 15.05 1.75
C ASP A 28 2.69 15.65 0.98
N ALA A 29 2.85 15.83 -0.33
CA ALA A 29 1.78 16.30 -1.22
C ALA A 29 0.54 15.38 -1.26
N LYS A 30 0.65 14.14 -0.77
CA LYS A 30 -0.44 13.17 -0.72
C LYS A 30 -0.94 12.91 0.71
N LYS A 31 -0.48 13.68 1.71
CA LYS A 31 -0.87 13.51 3.12
C LYS A 31 -2.39 13.51 3.28
N ASP A 32 -3.05 14.58 2.86
CA ASP A 32 -4.49 14.74 3.04
C ASP A 32 -5.29 13.63 2.34
N PHE A 33 -4.85 13.22 1.16
CA PHE A 33 -5.45 12.10 0.44
C PHE A 33 -5.31 10.78 1.23
N VAL A 34 -4.11 10.46 1.69
CA VAL A 34 -3.85 9.22 2.46
C VAL A 34 -4.65 9.21 3.77
N GLU A 35 -4.71 10.34 4.47
CA GLU A 35 -5.47 10.48 5.72
C GLU A 35 -6.98 10.40 5.47
N SER A 36 -7.49 10.94 4.36
CA SER A 36 -8.91 10.82 4.00
C SER A 36 -9.37 9.38 3.78
N LEU A 37 -8.44 8.46 3.49
CA LEU A 37 -8.70 7.02 3.35
C LEU A 37 -8.62 6.28 4.70
N GLY A 38 -8.24 6.97 5.77
CA GLY A 38 -8.13 6.42 7.13
C GLY A 38 -6.74 5.90 7.51
N ALA A 39 -5.70 6.18 6.73
CA ALA A 39 -4.32 5.86 7.15
C ALA A 39 -3.66 7.04 7.89
N GLU A 40 -2.75 6.75 8.82
CA GLU A 40 -1.84 7.75 9.39
C GLU A 40 -0.70 7.98 8.40
N HIS A 41 -0.52 9.22 7.93
CA HIS A 41 0.51 9.52 6.92
C HIS A 41 1.92 9.43 7.49
N ILE A 42 2.81 8.75 6.76
CA ILE A 42 4.25 8.74 7.02
C ILE A 42 4.98 9.30 5.79
N PRO A 43 5.82 10.35 5.93
CA PRO A 43 6.59 10.88 4.82
C PRO A 43 7.54 9.85 4.21
N SER A 44 7.47 9.70 2.88
CA SER A 44 8.39 8.88 2.10
C SER A 44 9.79 9.48 2.03
N GLY A 45 10.80 8.63 1.87
CA GLY A 45 12.20 9.04 1.70
C GLY A 45 13.13 8.25 2.62
N PRO A 46 14.44 8.56 2.62
CA PRO A 46 15.42 7.90 3.48
C PRO A 46 15.08 8.02 4.97
N GLY A 47 15.43 7.01 5.77
CA GLY A 47 15.11 6.98 7.21
C GLY A 47 13.63 6.68 7.47
N LEU A 48 12.99 5.97 6.56
CA LEU A 48 11.63 5.49 6.69
C LEU A 48 11.46 4.63 7.94
N ALA A 49 12.41 3.72 8.22
CA ALA A 49 12.29 2.81 9.34
C ALA A 49 12.15 3.55 10.68
N ASP A 50 12.94 4.60 10.88
CA ASP A 50 12.90 5.40 12.11
C ASP A 50 11.60 6.18 12.25
N ARG A 51 11.08 6.73 11.14
CA ARG A 51 9.77 7.40 11.14
C ARG A 51 8.63 6.45 11.48
N VAL A 52 8.67 5.21 10.97
CA VAL A 52 7.66 4.21 11.31
C VAL A 52 7.75 3.81 12.77
N ARG A 53 8.96 3.57 13.31
CA ARG A 53 9.15 3.27 14.74
C ARG A 53 8.68 4.40 15.64
N ALA A 54 8.88 5.65 15.24
CA ALA A 54 8.36 6.80 15.98
C ALA A 54 6.82 6.85 16.00
N ALA A 55 6.17 6.49 14.90
CA ALA A 55 4.71 6.46 14.79
C ALA A 55 4.07 5.20 15.42
N ALA A 56 4.80 4.09 15.48
CA ALA A 56 4.38 2.85 16.13
C ALA A 56 5.54 2.29 16.98
N PRO A 57 5.70 2.80 18.22
CA PRO A 57 6.78 2.37 19.12
C PRO A 57 6.74 0.88 19.47
N GLU A 58 5.54 0.29 19.48
CA GLU A 58 5.31 -1.15 19.71
C GLU A 58 5.61 -2.01 18.47
N GLY A 59 6.00 -1.39 17.35
CA GLY A 59 6.22 -2.05 16.07
C GLY A 59 4.96 -2.09 15.19
N VAL A 60 5.12 -2.73 14.02
CA VAL A 60 4.03 -2.99 13.07
C VAL A 60 3.94 -4.49 12.82
N ASP A 61 2.72 -4.99 12.64
CA ASP A 61 2.51 -6.44 12.49
C ASP A 61 2.85 -6.96 11.09
N ALA A 62 2.78 -6.10 10.07
CA ALA A 62 3.02 -6.46 8.68
C ALA A 62 3.41 -5.26 7.82
N VAL A 63 4.11 -5.53 6.72
CA VAL A 63 4.47 -4.55 5.69
C VAL A 63 3.93 -5.01 4.34
N PHE A 64 3.18 -4.11 3.69
CA PHE A 64 2.78 -4.24 2.29
C PHE A 64 3.51 -3.20 1.44
N ASP A 65 4.45 -3.63 0.61
CA ASP A 65 5.31 -2.78 -0.20
C ASP A 65 4.88 -2.71 -1.68
N LEU A 66 4.84 -1.48 -2.21
CA LEU A 66 4.50 -1.17 -3.60
C LEU A 66 5.59 -0.38 -4.32
N VAL A 67 6.72 -0.11 -3.64
CA VAL A 67 7.78 0.77 -4.15
C VAL A 67 9.02 -0.04 -4.54
N GLY A 68 9.41 -1.05 -3.75
CA GLY A 68 10.66 -1.78 -3.95
C GLY A 68 11.89 -0.94 -3.54
N GLY A 69 13.06 -1.35 -4.05
CA GLY A 69 14.34 -0.65 -3.84
C GLY A 69 14.69 -0.43 -2.36
N ASP A 70 15.29 0.72 -2.06
CA ASP A 70 15.72 1.06 -0.70
C ASP A 70 14.55 1.20 0.27
N THR A 71 13.38 1.67 -0.21
CA THR A 71 12.16 1.73 0.59
C THR A 71 11.75 0.34 1.11
N LEU A 72 11.85 -0.70 0.27
CA LEU A 72 11.58 -2.08 0.69
C LEU A 72 12.64 -2.59 1.68
N ARG A 73 13.91 -2.26 1.48
CA ARG A 73 14.98 -2.66 2.42
C ARG A 73 14.77 -2.05 3.81
N GLU A 74 14.43 -0.77 3.87
CA GLU A 74 14.12 -0.11 5.13
C GLU A 74 12.85 -0.68 5.78
N ALA A 75 11.82 -0.97 4.98
CA ALA A 75 10.58 -1.54 5.50
C ALA A 75 10.75 -3.00 6.00
N ALA A 76 11.64 -3.77 5.39
CA ALA A 76 11.97 -5.13 5.83
C ALA A 76 12.59 -5.16 7.24
N ALA A 77 13.25 -4.08 7.68
CA ALA A 77 13.81 -3.98 9.02
C ALA A 77 12.77 -3.66 10.12
N LEU A 78 11.48 -3.60 9.77
CA LEU A 78 10.37 -3.29 10.69
C LEU A 78 9.56 -4.51 11.10
N VAL A 79 9.69 -5.63 10.39
CA VAL A 79 8.86 -6.83 10.56
C VAL A 79 9.67 -8.09 10.39
N ASP A 80 9.17 -9.20 10.91
CA ASP A 80 9.66 -10.52 10.53
C ASP A 80 9.47 -10.76 9.02
N PRO A 81 10.37 -11.49 8.35
CA PRO A 81 10.25 -11.75 6.90
C PRO A 81 8.90 -12.36 6.50
N ALA A 82 8.31 -13.21 7.34
CA ALA A 82 7.00 -13.81 7.10
C ALA A 82 5.84 -12.80 6.99
N ALA A 83 6.02 -11.59 7.53
CA ALA A 83 5.05 -10.51 7.47
C ALA A 83 5.40 -9.42 6.44
N LEU A 84 6.39 -9.68 5.58
CA LEU A 84 6.82 -8.79 4.51
C LEU A 84 6.26 -9.24 3.15
N ILE A 85 5.34 -8.46 2.60
CA ILE A 85 4.73 -8.72 1.29
C ILE A 85 5.04 -7.57 0.33
N SER A 86 5.51 -7.85 -0.90
CA SER A 86 5.79 -6.80 -1.89
C SER A 86 5.23 -7.08 -3.29
N ALA A 87 4.64 -6.06 -3.90
CA ALA A 87 4.40 -6.00 -5.35
C ALA A 87 5.39 -5.08 -6.09
N GLY A 88 6.15 -4.24 -5.37
CA GLY A 88 7.08 -3.25 -5.93
C GLY A 88 8.48 -3.77 -6.24
N GLY A 89 8.94 -4.83 -5.56
CA GLY A 89 10.29 -5.38 -5.72
C GLY A 89 10.34 -6.89 -5.57
N LYS A 90 9.78 -7.64 -6.52
CA LYS A 90 9.62 -9.10 -6.38
C LYS A 90 10.91 -9.91 -6.17
N PRO A 91 12.01 -9.66 -6.90
CA PRO A 91 13.26 -10.38 -6.62
C PRO A 91 13.79 -10.03 -5.23
N LEU A 92 13.79 -8.73 -4.92
CA LEU A 92 14.30 -8.19 -3.67
C LEU A 92 13.52 -8.68 -2.44
N VAL A 93 12.19 -8.76 -2.49
CA VAL A 93 11.41 -9.23 -1.33
C VAL A 93 11.73 -10.69 -1.01
N ALA A 94 11.98 -11.52 -2.03
CA ALA A 94 12.37 -12.91 -1.84
C ALA A 94 13.79 -13.01 -1.25
N GLU A 95 14.73 -12.18 -1.69
CA GLU A 95 16.08 -12.09 -1.09
C GLU A 95 16.04 -11.68 0.39
N LEU A 96 15.06 -10.85 0.76
CA LEU A 96 14.83 -10.40 2.13
C LEU A 96 14.01 -11.41 2.97
N GLY A 97 13.65 -12.57 2.40
CA GLY A 97 12.89 -13.64 3.06
C GLY A 97 11.38 -13.42 3.14
N GLY A 98 10.85 -12.36 2.51
CA GLY A 98 9.42 -12.10 2.39
C GLY A 98 8.81 -12.73 1.14
N GLU A 99 7.52 -12.46 0.91
CA GLU A 99 6.79 -13.00 -0.24
C GLU A 99 6.39 -11.93 -1.28
N PRO A 100 6.51 -12.24 -2.57
CA PRO A 100 5.89 -11.42 -3.60
C PRO A 100 4.36 -11.58 -3.55
N VAL A 101 3.63 -10.52 -3.92
CA VAL A 101 2.17 -10.61 -4.06
C VAL A 101 1.79 -11.70 -5.05
N ARG A 102 0.99 -12.65 -4.55
CA ARG A 102 0.34 -13.69 -5.36
C ARG A 102 -0.83 -13.07 -6.11
N ARG A 103 -0.84 -13.22 -7.43
CA ARG A 103 -1.89 -12.67 -8.29
C ARG A 103 -2.95 -13.74 -8.52
N ALA A 104 -4.16 -13.50 -8.02
CA ALA A 104 -5.34 -14.30 -8.35
C ALA A 104 -6.20 -13.51 -9.36
N ARG A 105 -6.35 -14.04 -10.56
CA ARG A 105 -7.16 -13.46 -11.64
C ARG A 105 -8.35 -14.35 -11.93
N THR A 106 -9.26 -14.45 -10.97
CA THR A 106 -10.45 -15.28 -11.04
C THR A 106 -11.70 -14.42 -11.00
N ALA A 107 -12.81 -14.93 -11.54
CA ALA A 107 -14.11 -14.26 -11.44
C ALA A 107 -14.48 -14.00 -9.97
N ALA A 108 -14.24 -14.97 -9.07
CA ALA A 108 -14.50 -14.80 -7.64
C ALA A 108 -13.79 -13.60 -7.01
N VAL A 109 -12.54 -13.32 -7.39
CA VAL A 109 -11.82 -12.13 -6.90
C VAL A 109 -12.44 -10.85 -7.48
N LEU A 110 -12.83 -10.86 -8.75
CA LEU A 110 -13.48 -9.72 -9.38
C LEU A 110 -14.85 -9.44 -8.76
N ASP A 111 -15.65 -10.47 -8.49
CA ASP A 111 -16.96 -10.37 -7.87
C ASP A 111 -16.85 -9.76 -6.46
N GLU A 112 -15.86 -10.20 -5.69
CA GLU A 112 -15.61 -9.66 -4.35
C GLU A 112 -15.18 -8.19 -4.39
N VAL A 113 -14.28 -7.82 -5.31
CA VAL A 113 -13.89 -6.42 -5.50
C VAL A 113 -15.10 -5.57 -5.92
N ALA A 114 -15.94 -6.07 -6.82
CA ALA A 114 -17.17 -5.38 -7.23
C ALA A 114 -18.15 -5.20 -6.07
N ARG A 115 -18.33 -6.24 -5.24
CA ARG A 115 -19.16 -6.17 -4.02
C ARG A 115 -18.66 -5.07 -3.07
N LEU A 116 -17.36 -5.04 -2.78
CA LEU A 116 -16.76 -4.03 -1.90
C LEU A 116 -16.92 -2.61 -2.46
N VAL A 117 -16.93 -2.44 -3.78
CA VAL A 117 -17.22 -1.14 -4.42
C VAL A 117 -18.69 -0.75 -4.24
N VAL A 118 -19.63 -1.69 -4.48
CA VAL A 118 -21.08 -1.44 -4.31
C VAL A 118 -21.42 -1.10 -2.86
N GLU A 119 -20.78 -1.75 -1.89
CA GLU A 119 -20.95 -1.46 -0.46
C GLU A 119 -20.28 -0.16 0.00
N GLY A 120 -19.54 0.51 -0.88
CA GLY A 120 -18.81 1.74 -0.57
C GLY A 120 -17.59 1.54 0.33
N VAL A 121 -17.16 0.29 0.54
CA VAL A 121 -15.93 -0.05 1.26
C VAL A 121 -14.71 0.36 0.43
N LEU A 122 -14.72 0.02 -0.86
CA LEU A 122 -13.66 0.37 -1.79
C LEU A 122 -14.15 1.44 -2.77
N ARG A 123 -13.54 2.63 -2.71
CA ARG A 123 -13.85 3.73 -3.63
C ARG A 123 -12.72 3.94 -4.62
N THR A 124 -13.08 4.07 -5.89
CA THR A 124 -12.15 4.50 -6.94
C THR A 124 -11.88 5.99 -6.82
N HIS A 125 -10.63 6.39 -6.98
CA HIS A 125 -10.24 7.79 -6.99
C HIS A 125 -9.81 8.20 -8.40
N VAL A 126 -10.76 8.74 -9.16
CA VAL A 126 -10.52 9.20 -10.54
C VAL A 126 -9.94 10.61 -10.49
N THR A 127 -8.66 10.74 -10.80
CA THR A 127 -7.97 12.05 -10.82
C THR A 127 -8.06 12.75 -12.18
N ARG A 128 -8.21 11.99 -13.26
CA ARG A 128 -8.29 12.50 -14.63
C ARG A 128 -9.11 11.56 -15.48
N THR A 129 -9.96 12.11 -16.34
CA THR A 129 -10.58 11.39 -17.46
C THR A 129 -10.03 11.98 -18.75
N VAL A 130 -9.56 11.12 -19.65
CA VAL A 130 -9.06 11.53 -20.96
C VAL A 130 -9.82 10.79 -22.06
N PRO A 131 -10.01 11.42 -23.23
CA PRO A 131 -10.51 10.71 -24.40
C PRO A 131 -9.49 9.67 -24.90
N LEU A 132 -9.96 8.67 -25.64
CA LEU A 132 -9.15 7.52 -26.07
C LEU A 132 -7.93 7.93 -26.91
N ASP A 133 -8.07 8.95 -27.74
CA ASP A 133 -7.00 9.50 -28.58
C ASP A 133 -5.85 10.14 -27.78
N ARG A 134 -6.04 10.40 -26.48
CA ARG A 134 -5.03 10.94 -25.56
C ARG A 134 -4.50 9.90 -24.55
N ALA A 135 -4.81 8.61 -24.72
CA ALA A 135 -4.42 7.56 -23.76
C ALA A 135 -2.91 7.32 -23.61
N GLY A 136 -2.09 7.81 -24.54
CA GLY A 136 -0.62 7.70 -24.51
C GLY A 136 0.10 8.78 -23.70
N GLU A 137 -0.61 9.77 -23.17
CA GLU A 137 -0.07 10.84 -22.31
C GLU A 137 0.08 10.42 -20.84
#